data_AF-A0A0P7BYV2-F1
#
_entry.id   AF-A0A0P7BYV2-F1
#
_cell.length_a   1.000
_cell.length_b   1.000
_cell.length_c   1.000
_cell.angle_alpha   90.00
_cell.angle_beta   90.00
_cell.angle_gamma   90.00
#
_symmetry.space_group_name_H-M   'P 1'
#
loop_
_entity.id
_entity.type
_entity.pdbx_description
1 polymer ?
#
loop_
_entity_poly.entity_id
_entity_poly.type
_entity_poly.pdbx_seq_one_letter_code
_entity_poly.pdbx_strand_id
1 'polypeptide(L)'
;MLFSFLALLFVSLGVSAQTQSRLNIGQNSDAPKVATTKPVTSLVVRRDMPSEISVNKNSALTSFYRDLLLSNTPEKANEAKSTFVNERLAEDRLYVSDELNVSNIYPNPANEYATLDYRIRGNQKAKVSFLNILGGTLTEQELDPFDTKLRVQTRTWDNGIYFYQLMVDGKKVATKKLLVRHN
;
A
#
# COMPACT_ATOMS: atom_id res chain seq x y z
N MET A 1 -7.37 38.04 57.37
CA MET A 1 -5.99 37.84 56.89
C MET A 1 -5.98 36.52 56.12
N LEU A 2 -5.73 36.50 54.81
CA LEU A 2 -4.38 36.47 54.18
C LEU A 2 -3.79 35.04 54.33
N PHE A 3 -3.36 34.23 53.34
CA PHE A 3 -3.06 34.30 51.89
C PHE A 3 -3.55 32.96 51.24
N SER A 4 -3.65 32.71 49.92
CA SER A 4 -3.60 33.50 48.66
C SER A 4 -4.27 32.67 47.53
N PHE A 5 -4.22 33.12 46.26
CA PHE A 5 -4.60 32.36 45.05
C PHE A 5 -3.42 32.38 44.05
N LEU A 6 -2.96 31.23 43.54
CA LEU A 6 -1.88 31.16 42.56
C LEU A 6 -2.45 30.89 41.16
N ALA A 7 -2.52 31.93 40.32
CA ALA A 7 -2.94 31.82 38.93
C ALA A 7 -1.75 31.40 38.04
N LEU A 8 -2.00 30.44 37.14
CA LEU A 8 -1.00 29.90 36.23
C LEU A 8 -1.37 30.29 34.80
N LEU A 9 -0.58 31.20 34.20
CA LEU A 9 -0.93 31.90 32.96
C LEU A 9 0.19 31.68 31.93
N PHE A 10 -0.01 30.72 31.03
CA PHE A 10 0.87 30.50 29.88
C PHE A 10 0.34 31.25 28.66
N VAL A 11 1.14 32.20 28.14
CA VAL A 11 0.89 32.87 26.86
C VAL A 11 1.95 32.43 25.86
N SER A 12 1.50 32.02 24.66
CA SER A 12 2.35 31.50 23.60
C SER A 12 3.12 32.59 22.85
N LEU A 13 4.41 32.37 22.64
CA LEU A 13 5.24 33.18 21.76
C LEU A 13 5.01 32.76 20.29
N GLY A 14 4.37 33.62 19.51
CA GLY A 14 4.26 33.46 18.06
C GLY A 14 5.44 34.11 17.33
N VAL A 15 6.20 33.32 16.57
CA VAL A 15 7.25 33.82 15.66
C VAL A 15 6.75 33.77 14.22
N SER A 16 6.53 34.93 13.60
CA SER A 16 6.20 35.05 12.18
C SER A 16 7.44 35.27 11.33
N ALA A 17 7.90 34.25 10.62
CA ALA A 17 8.97 34.37 9.64
C ALA A 17 8.40 34.78 8.27
N GLN A 18 8.69 36.01 7.81
CA GLN A 18 8.40 36.44 6.44
C GLN A 18 9.54 36.05 5.49
N THR A 19 9.30 35.09 4.61
CA THR A 19 10.25 34.72 3.56
C THR A 19 10.18 35.72 2.39
N GLN A 20 11.27 36.44 2.13
CA GLN A 20 11.43 37.29 0.95
C GLN A 20 12.46 36.65 0.01
N SER A 21 12.01 36.13 -1.13
CA SER A 21 12.91 35.62 -2.18
C SER A 21 13.19 36.72 -3.20
N ARG A 22 14.44 37.17 -3.27
CA ARG A 22 14.92 38.15 -4.27
C ARG A 22 16.00 37.55 -5.15
N LEU A 23 15.59 36.87 -6.21
CA LEU A 23 16.46 36.51 -7.32
C LEU A 23 16.10 37.39 -8.53
N ASN A 24 16.92 38.39 -8.80
CA ASN A 24 16.78 39.29 -9.95
C ASN A 24 17.88 38.94 -10.95
N ILE A 25 17.55 38.23 -12.03
CA ILE A 25 18.47 37.98 -13.15
C ILE A 25 18.21 39.05 -14.21
N GLY A 26 19.24 39.81 -14.57
CA GLY A 26 19.17 40.82 -15.62
C GLY A 26 19.02 40.21 -17.00
N GLN A 27 18.23 40.85 -17.85
CA GLN A 27 18.26 40.59 -19.29
C GLN A 27 19.54 41.20 -19.87
N ASN A 28 20.43 40.39 -20.44
CA ASN A 28 21.37 40.85 -21.44
C ASN A 28 20.85 40.46 -22.82
N SER A 29 20.65 41.48 -23.66
CA SER A 29 20.57 41.33 -25.11
C SER A 29 21.95 40.96 -25.65
N ASP A 30 22.02 39.95 -26.53
CA ASP A 30 22.70 40.01 -27.83
C ASP A 30 22.75 38.61 -28.46
N ALA A 31 22.23 38.50 -29.69
CA ALA A 31 22.21 37.25 -30.45
C ALA A 31 23.03 37.37 -31.75
N PRO A 32 24.12 36.61 -31.93
CA PRO A 32 24.87 36.60 -33.19
C PRO A 32 24.10 35.81 -34.27
N LYS A 33 24.14 36.33 -35.51
CA LYS A 33 23.39 35.81 -36.66
C LYS A 33 24.00 34.50 -37.19
N VAL A 34 23.14 33.52 -37.51
CA VAL A 34 23.51 32.23 -38.10
C VAL A 34 23.75 32.36 -39.61
N ALA A 35 24.84 31.79 -40.12
CA ALA A 35 25.14 31.70 -41.55
C ALA A 35 24.73 30.33 -42.14
N THR A 36 24.16 30.36 -43.36
CA THR A 36 23.51 29.23 -44.02
C THR A 36 24.46 28.35 -44.82
N THR A 37 24.37 27.02 -44.64
CA THR A 37 24.63 26.03 -45.71
C THR A 37 23.57 24.91 -45.66
N LYS A 38 23.24 24.34 -46.84
CA LYS A 38 22.23 23.28 -47.04
C LYS A 38 22.91 22.03 -47.69
N PRO A 39 22.18 20.92 -47.97
CA PRO A 39 21.91 19.86 -47.00
C PRO A 39 22.44 18.49 -47.48
N VAL A 40 22.61 17.52 -46.57
CA VAL A 40 22.84 16.11 -46.95
C VAL A 40 21.62 15.27 -46.61
N THR A 41 21.02 14.68 -47.64
CA THR A 41 19.80 13.87 -47.54
C THR A 41 20.11 12.48 -47.02
N SER A 42 19.99 12.27 -45.71
CA SER A 42 19.80 10.95 -45.12
C SER A 42 18.33 10.75 -44.71
N LEU A 43 17.86 9.50 -44.71
CA LEU A 43 16.50 9.12 -44.31
C LEU A 43 16.31 9.29 -42.80
N VAL A 44 16.09 10.54 -42.37
CA VAL A 44 15.62 10.85 -41.02
C VAL A 44 14.11 10.63 -40.96
N VAL A 45 13.70 9.56 -40.27
CA VAL A 45 12.32 9.42 -39.80
C VAL A 45 12.03 10.61 -38.90
N ARG A 46 11.27 11.59 -39.42
CA ARG A 46 10.80 12.73 -38.63
C ARG A 46 9.78 12.20 -37.62
N ARG A 47 10.27 11.92 -36.41
CA ARG A 47 9.41 11.97 -35.22
C ARG A 47 9.09 13.44 -35.02
N ASP A 48 7.85 13.83 -35.24
CA ASP A 48 7.42 15.20 -34.96
C ASP A 48 7.70 15.50 -33.48
N MET A 49 8.64 16.41 -33.27
CA MET A 49 9.13 16.75 -31.94
C MET A 49 8.08 17.66 -31.30
N PRO A 50 7.50 17.30 -30.14
CA PRO A 50 6.49 18.15 -29.51
C PRO A 50 7.12 19.50 -29.19
N SER A 51 6.56 20.55 -29.77
CA SER A 51 7.03 21.94 -29.63
C SER A 51 6.77 22.54 -28.25
N GLU A 52 6.21 21.77 -27.32
CA GLU A 52 5.84 22.18 -25.98
C GLU A 52 6.32 21.15 -24.96
N ILE A 53 7.44 21.47 -24.30
CA ILE A 53 7.90 20.75 -23.11
C ILE A 53 7.22 21.43 -21.92
N SER A 54 6.15 20.80 -21.42
CA SER A 54 5.55 21.22 -20.15
C SER A 54 6.54 20.92 -19.02
N VAL A 55 7.18 21.97 -18.50
CA VAL A 55 8.16 21.87 -17.40
C VAL A 55 7.43 21.60 -16.09
N ASN A 56 6.96 20.37 -15.92
CA ASN A 56 6.63 19.85 -14.61
C ASN A 56 7.95 19.75 -13.83
N LYS A 57 8.12 20.58 -12.80
CA LYS A 57 9.37 20.71 -12.02
C LYS A 57 9.82 19.38 -11.38
N ASN A 58 8.93 18.41 -11.27
CA ASN A 58 9.24 17.08 -10.73
C ASN A 58 9.89 16.16 -11.78
N SER A 59 9.77 16.44 -13.08
CA SER A 59 10.24 15.54 -14.15
C SER A 59 11.76 15.41 -14.20
N ALA A 60 12.51 16.48 -13.89
CA ALA A 60 13.97 16.48 -13.95
C ALA A 60 14.62 15.52 -12.93
N LEU A 61 14.05 15.43 -11.73
CA LEU A 61 14.47 14.43 -10.73
C LEU A 61 14.04 13.03 -11.19
N THR A 62 12.81 12.86 -11.68
CA THR A 62 12.34 11.57 -12.19
C THR A 62 13.18 11.04 -13.35
N SER A 63 13.61 11.88 -14.30
CA SER A 63 14.49 11.48 -15.40
C SER A 63 15.89 11.12 -14.91
N PHE A 64 16.47 11.90 -14.00
CA PHE A 64 17.80 11.61 -13.44
C PHE A 64 17.83 10.25 -12.70
N TYR A 65 16.84 9.98 -11.84
CA TYR A 65 16.74 8.68 -11.18
C TYR A 65 16.44 7.53 -12.16
N ARG A 66 15.64 7.77 -13.19
CA ARG A 66 15.37 6.77 -14.24
C ARG A 66 16.65 6.38 -14.98
N ASP A 67 17.46 7.35 -15.37
CA ASP A 67 18.69 7.09 -16.13
C ASP A 67 19.73 6.37 -15.27
N LEU A 68 19.87 6.69 -13.97
CA LEU A 68 20.72 5.95 -13.03
C LEU A 68 20.29 4.49 -12.85
N LEU A 69 18.99 4.20 -12.85
CA LEU A 69 18.46 2.84 -12.76
C LEU A 69 18.68 2.06 -14.07
N LEU A 70 18.52 2.72 -15.22
CA LEU A 70 18.68 2.10 -16.54
C LEU A 70 20.14 1.87 -16.94
N SER A 71 21.05 2.79 -16.59
CA SER A 71 22.46 2.72 -16.98
C SER A 71 23.25 1.60 -16.32
N ASN A 72 22.70 0.95 -15.28
CA ASN A 72 23.38 -0.10 -14.52
C ASN A 72 22.82 -1.53 -14.77
N THR A 73 22.06 -1.73 -15.85
CA THR A 73 21.42 -3.03 -16.16
C THR A 73 22.18 -3.78 -17.28
N PRO A 74 22.94 -4.84 -16.98
CA PRO A 74 23.38 -5.80 -18.00
C PRO A 74 22.19 -6.63 -18.52
N GLU A 75 22.22 -7.01 -19.80
CA GLU A 75 21.07 -7.56 -20.54
C GLU A 75 20.58 -8.96 -20.09
N LYS A 76 19.89 -9.05 -18.94
CA LYS A 76 19.11 -10.24 -18.54
C LYS A 76 17.71 -9.89 -18.06
N ALA A 77 16.87 -9.47 -19.02
CA ALA A 77 15.51 -8.98 -18.80
C ALA A 77 14.44 -10.08 -18.48
N ASN A 78 14.79 -11.14 -17.75
CA ASN A 78 13.87 -12.27 -17.48
C ASN A 78 13.60 -12.57 -15.99
N GLU A 79 14.31 -11.96 -15.03
CA GLU A 79 14.22 -12.37 -13.61
C GLU A 79 13.63 -11.31 -12.65
N ALA A 80 13.41 -10.07 -13.10
CA ALA A 80 12.89 -8.98 -12.27
C ALA A 80 11.35 -8.93 -12.12
N LYS A 81 10.61 -9.87 -12.72
CA LYS A 81 9.12 -9.86 -12.73
C LYS A 81 8.49 -10.78 -11.67
N SER A 82 9.26 -11.67 -11.07
CA SER A 82 8.75 -12.68 -10.12
C SER A 82 8.43 -12.10 -8.72
N THR A 83 9.26 -11.19 -8.19
CA THR A 83 9.12 -10.69 -6.82
C THR A 83 7.79 -9.97 -6.56
N PHE A 84 7.47 -8.95 -7.36
CA PHE A 84 6.26 -8.13 -7.17
C PHE A 84 4.93 -8.88 -7.41
N VAL A 85 4.95 -9.95 -8.22
CA VAL A 85 3.75 -10.79 -8.43
C VAL A 85 3.56 -11.75 -7.26
N ASN A 86 4.65 -12.30 -6.72
CA ASN A 86 4.61 -13.23 -5.59
C ASN A 86 4.16 -12.54 -4.29
N GLU A 87 4.62 -11.32 -4.00
CA GLU A 87 4.14 -10.56 -2.82
C GLU A 87 2.63 -10.31 -2.86
N ARG A 88 2.09 -9.89 -4.02
CA ARG A 88 0.66 -9.60 -4.16
C ARG A 88 -0.22 -10.85 -4.04
N LEU A 89 0.30 -12.02 -4.40
CA LEU A 89 -0.36 -13.32 -4.21
C LEU A 89 -0.21 -13.86 -2.77
N ALA A 90 0.82 -13.42 -2.04
CA ALA A 90 1.00 -13.74 -0.62
C ALA A 90 0.06 -12.90 0.28
N GLU A 91 -0.17 -11.63 -0.04
CA GLU A 91 -1.08 -10.73 0.68
C GLU A 91 -2.51 -11.33 0.82
N ASP A 92 -2.99 -11.97 -0.24
CA ASP A 92 -4.35 -12.53 -0.34
C ASP A 92 -4.57 -13.82 0.51
N ARG A 93 -3.49 -14.39 1.05
CA ARG A 93 -3.55 -15.61 1.87
C ARG A 93 -3.32 -15.30 3.35
N LEU A 94 -4.04 -16.02 4.20
CA LEU A 94 -3.89 -15.98 5.65
C LEU A 94 -2.75 -16.89 6.11
N TYR A 95 -2.68 -18.10 5.53
CA TYR A 95 -1.70 -19.12 5.87
C TYR A 95 -1.47 -20.07 4.71
N VAL A 96 -0.21 -20.50 4.50
CA VAL A 96 0.18 -21.48 3.49
C VAL A 96 1.22 -22.42 4.07
N SER A 97 0.88 -23.70 4.18
CA SER A 97 1.79 -24.83 4.29
C SER A 97 1.51 -25.81 3.13
N ASP A 98 2.27 -26.90 3.06
CA ASP A 98 2.04 -27.96 2.06
C ASP A 98 0.70 -28.69 2.29
N GLU A 99 0.35 -28.89 3.56
CA GLU A 99 -0.86 -29.58 4.03
C GLU A 99 -2.09 -28.69 4.21
N LEU A 100 -1.94 -27.36 4.36
CA LEU A 100 -3.04 -26.43 4.58
C LEU A 100 -2.84 -25.09 3.87
N ASN A 101 -3.83 -24.68 3.09
CA ASN A 101 -3.91 -23.36 2.48
C ASN A 101 -5.19 -22.65 2.95
N VAL A 102 -5.08 -21.40 3.40
CA VAL A 102 -6.19 -20.58 3.87
C VAL A 102 -6.09 -19.18 3.28
N SER A 103 -7.16 -18.71 2.62
CA SER A 103 -7.27 -17.36 2.06
C SER A 103 -7.56 -16.31 3.14
N ASN A 104 -7.65 -15.04 2.75
CA ASN A 104 -8.28 -14.03 3.59
C ASN A 104 -9.82 -14.19 3.64
N ILE A 105 -10.44 -13.64 4.69
CA ILE A 105 -11.89 -13.52 4.80
C ILE A 105 -12.43 -12.42 3.87
N TYR A 106 -13.51 -12.73 3.14
CA TYR A 106 -14.22 -11.82 2.25
C TYR A 106 -15.76 -11.95 2.41
N PRO A 107 -16.56 -10.90 2.17
CA PRO A 107 -16.14 -9.52 1.95
C PRO A 107 -15.59 -8.87 3.23
N ASN A 108 -14.77 -7.84 3.07
CA ASN A 108 -14.23 -7.02 4.15
C ASN A 108 -14.26 -5.55 3.67
N PRO A 109 -15.18 -4.69 4.14
CA PRO A 109 -16.10 -4.92 5.26
C PRO A 109 -17.11 -6.04 5.04
N ALA A 110 -17.38 -6.81 6.10
CA ALA A 110 -18.44 -7.80 6.16
C ALA A 110 -19.77 -7.13 6.54
N ASN A 111 -20.88 -7.52 5.91
CA ASN A 111 -22.22 -7.10 6.31
C ASN A 111 -22.91 -8.23 7.08
N GLU A 112 -23.75 -9.04 6.43
CA GLU A 112 -24.50 -10.10 7.13
C GLU A 112 -23.69 -11.38 7.38
N TYR A 113 -22.73 -11.67 6.51
CA TYR A 113 -21.86 -12.84 6.59
C TYR A 113 -20.51 -12.53 5.95
N ALA A 114 -19.54 -13.36 6.28
CA ALA A 114 -18.26 -13.44 5.59
C ALA A 114 -17.87 -14.90 5.33
N THR A 115 -16.96 -15.11 4.40
CA THR A 115 -16.51 -16.40 3.91
C THR A 115 -14.98 -16.46 3.95
N LEU A 116 -14.46 -17.60 4.39
CA LEU A 116 -13.04 -17.96 4.36
C LEU A 116 -12.89 -19.15 3.42
N ASP A 117 -12.10 -19.03 2.36
CA ASP A 117 -11.78 -20.20 1.52
C ASP A 117 -10.54 -20.91 2.10
N TYR A 118 -10.58 -22.23 2.14
CA TYR A 118 -9.48 -23.05 2.63
C TYR A 118 -9.38 -24.38 1.87
N ARG A 119 -8.26 -25.06 2.05
CA ARG A 119 -8.04 -26.42 1.56
C ARG A 119 -7.08 -27.14 2.49
N ILE A 120 -7.60 -28.17 3.16
CA ILE A 120 -6.83 -29.14 3.91
C ILE A 120 -6.45 -30.27 2.94
N ARG A 121 -5.20 -30.73 3.00
CA ARG A 121 -4.67 -31.90 2.28
C ARG A 121 -4.11 -32.96 3.23
N GLY A 122 -3.62 -32.53 4.39
CA GLY A 122 -3.14 -33.39 5.46
C GLY A 122 -4.23 -33.79 6.47
N ASN A 123 -3.81 -34.34 7.60
CA ASN A 123 -4.71 -34.77 8.69
C ASN A 123 -4.68 -33.82 9.92
N GLN A 124 -4.11 -32.63 9.74
CA GLN A 124 -3.97 -31.59 10.76
C GLN A 124 -5.32 -30.94 11.11
N LYS A 125 -5.57 -30.72 12.41
CA LYS A 125 -6.83 -30.14 12.91
C LYS A 125 -6.77 -28.62 12.88
N ALA A 126 -7.53 -28.01 11.98
CA ALA A 126 -7.60 -26.57 11.83
C ALA A 126 -8.92 -25.99 12.39
N LYS A 127 -8.83 -24.80 12.98
CA LYS A 127 -9.92 -24.12 13.70
C LYS A 127 -9.78 -22.62 13.55
N VAL A 128 -10.89 -21.90 13.42
CA VAL A 128 -10.93 -20.44 13.32
C VAL A 128 -11.74 -19.88 14.47
N SER A 129 -11.11 -19.01 15.27
CA SER A 129 -11.74 -18.34 16.40
C SER A 129 -11.84 -16.85 16.10
N PHE A 130 -13.03 -16.27 16.31
CA PHE A 130 -13.32 -14.85 16.09
C PHE A 130 -13.42 -14.13 17.44
N LEU A 131 -12.78 -12.97 17.55
CA LEU A 131 -12.60 -12.22 18.80
C LEU A 131 -12.94 -10.74 18.60
N ASN A 132 -13.46 -10.10 19.66
CA ASN A 132 -13.64 -8.66 19.71
C ASN A 132 -12.31 -7.92 19.97
N ILE A 133 -12.33 -6.58 19.94
CA ILE A 133 -11.14 -5.76 20.22
C ILE A 133 -10.54 -5.94 21.63
N LEU A 134 -11.32 -6.49 22.57
CA LEU A 134 -10.90 -6.77 23.96
C LEU A 134 -10.35 -8.20 24.11
N GLY A 135 -10.30 -9.01 23.04
CA GLY A 135 -9.84 -10.39 23.06
C GLY A 135 -10.88 -11.42 23.53
N GLY A 136 -12.15 -11.02 23.71
CA GLY A 136 -13.24 -11.95 24.00
C GLY A 136 -13.71 -12.69 22.75
N THR A 137 -13.78 -14.02 22.81
CA THR A 137 -14.24 -14.89 21.71
C THR A 137 -15.74 -14.74 21.46
N LEU A 138 -16.17 -14.46 20.22
CA LEU A 138 -17.57 -14.45 19.80
C LEU A 138 -18.04 -15.82 19.32
N THR A 139 -17.24 -16.46 18.47
CA THR A 139 -17.54 -17.77 17.89
C THR A 139 -16.26 -18.48 17.50
N GLU A 140 -16.33 -19.80 17.47
CA GLU A 140 -15.24 -20.68 17.12
C GLU A 140 -15.78 -21.81 16.25
N GLN A 141 -15.13 -22.04 15.11
CA GLN A 141 -15.57 -22.99 14.10
C GLN A 141 -14.40 -23.88 13.70
N GLU A 142 -14.62 -25.19 13.69
CA GLU A 142 -13.64 -26.17 13.21
C GLU A 142 -13.71 -26.26 11.68
N LEU A 143 -12.57 -26.40 11.02
CA LEU A 143 -12.49 -26.53 9.57
C LEU A 143 -12.61 -28.01 9.20
N ASP A 144 -13.63 -28.34 8.40
CA ASP A 144 -13.87 -29.70 7.94
C ASP A 144 -12.93 -30.02 6.75
N PRO A 145 -12.11 -31.09 6.81
CA PRO A 145 -11.26 -31.50 5.71
C PRO A 145 -11.99 -31.76 4.37
N PHE A 146 -13.29 -32.03 4.40
CA PHE A 146 -14.11 -32.28 3.21
C PHE A 146 -14.74 -31.03 2.59
N ASP A 147 -14.78 -29.91 3.32
CA ASP A 147 -15.24 -28.62 2.81
C ASP A 147 -14.06 -27.76 2.33
N THR A 148 -14.37 -26.72 1.56
CA THR A 148 -13.43 -25.72 1.03
C THR A 148 -13.77 -24.31 1.47
N LYS A 149 -14.91 -24.09 2.15
CA LYS A 149 -15.37 -22.76 2.55
C LYS A 149 -15.97 -22.77 3.95
N LEU A 150 -15.55 -21.83 4.80
CA LEU A 150 -16.19 -21.57 6.08
C LEU A 150 -17.00 -20.29 5.97
N ARG A 151 -18.32 -20.37 6.24
CA ARG A 151 -19.19 -19.19 6.30
C ARG A 151 -19.48 -18.82 7.75
N VAL A 152 -19.07 -17.60 8.13
CA VAL A 152 -19.39 -17.01 9.43
C VAL A 152 -20.54 -16.00 9.25
N GLN A 153 -21.51 -16.03 10.16
CA GLN A 153 -22.61 -15.06 10.19
C GLN A 153 -22.18 -13.87 11.05
N THR A 154 -22.18 -12.67 10.46
CA THR A 154 -21.80 -11.42 11.13
C THR A 154 -23.00 -10.51 11.42
N ARG A 155 -24.22 -10.88 10.99
CA ARG A 155 -25.48 -10.14 11.22
C ARG A 155 -25.77 -9.81 12.70
N THR A 156 -25.24 -10.59 13.64
CA THR A 156 -25.45 -10.39 15.09
C THR A 156 -24.29 -9.67 15.78
N TRP A 157 -23.28 -9.21 15.04
CA TRP A 157 -22.11 -8.52 15.58
C TRP A 157 -22.28 -7.03 15.36
N ASP A 158 -21.83 -6.20 16.31
CA ASP A 158 -21.91 -4.76 16.16
C ASP A 158 -20.99 -4.23 15.04
N ASN A 159 -21.29 -3.02 14.54
CA ASN A 159 -20.40 -2.33 13.61
C ASN A 159 -19.05 -2.02 14.27
N GLY A 160 -17.97 -2.62 13.78
CA GLY A 160 -16.67 -2.50 14.45
C GLY A 160 -15.54 -3.33 13.85
N ILE A 161 -14.39 -3.27 14.51
CA ILE A 161 -13.21 -4.09 14.16
C ILE A 161 -13.22 -5.35 15.01
N TYR A 162 -12.94 -6.47 14.37
CA TYR A 162 -12.81 -7.80 14.98
C TYR A 162 -11.48 -8.42 14.55
N PHE A 163 -11.07 -9.46 15.26
CA PHE A 163 -9.92 -10.28 14.90
C PHE A 163 -10.38 -11.72 14.64
N TYR A 164 -9.75 -12.38 13.67
CA TYR A 164 -9.89 -13.82 13.49
C TYR A 164 -8.51 -14.47 13.55
N GLN A 165 -8.46 -15.61 14.23
CA GLN A 165 -7.25 -16.36 14.51
C GLN A 165 -7.38 -17.75 13.93
N LEU A 166 -6.40 -18.16 13.12
CA LEU A 166 -6.28 -19.55 12.65
C LEU A 166 -5.45 -20.33 13.67
N MET A 167 -6.01 -21.42 14.17
CA MET A 167 -5.34 -22.39 14.99
C MET A 167 -5.15 -23.69 14.21
N VAL A 168 -3.96 -24.28 14.30
CA VAL A 168 -3.61 -25.58 13.72
C VAL A 168 -3.00 -26.42 14.82
N ASP A 169 -3.57 -27.60 15.08
CA ASP A 169 -3.15 -28.54 16.13
C ASP A 169 -2.97 -27.88 17.51
N GLY A 170 -3.90 -26.98 17.84
CA GLY A 170 -3.92 -26.21 19.10
C GLY A 170 -2.97 -25.01 19.15
N LYS A 171 -2.19 -24.75 18.10
CA LYS A 171 -1.26 -23.59 18.02
C LYS A 171 -1.84 -22.48 17.15
N LYS A 172 -1.81 -21.24 17.63
CA LYS A 172 -2.17 -20.06 16.83
C LYS A 172 -1.08 -19.81 15.78
N VAL A 173 -1.44 -19.94 14.49
CA VAL A 173 -0.50 -19.79 13.36
C VAL A 173 -0.65 -18.47 12.62
N ALA A 174 -1.84 -17.88 12.61
CA ALA A 174 -2.11 -16.60 11.95
C ALA A 174 -3.19 -15.79 12.66
N THR A 175 -3.17 -14.47 12.47
CA THR A 175 -4.19 -13.54 12.99
C THR A 175 -4.35 -12.38 12.03
N LYS A 176 -5.58 -12.07 11.62
CA LYS A 176 -5.89 -10.89 10.79
C LYS A 176 -7.12 -10.15 11.32
N LYS A 177 -7.28 -8.90 10.89
CA LYS A 177 -8.42 -8.03 11.23
C LYS A 177 -9.58 -8.25 10.25
N LEU A 178 -10.80 -8.15 10.76
CA LEU A 178 -12.05 -8.09 10.00
C LEU A 178 -12.79 -6.80 10.39
N LEU A 179 -13.33 -6.07 9.42
CA LEU A 179 -14.20 -4.93 9.67
C LEU A 179 -15.64 -5.39 9.41
N VAL A 180 -16.54 -5.19 10.38
CA VAL A 180 -17.98 -5.44 10.21
C VAL A 180 -18.70 -4.10 10.06
N ARG A 181 -19.56 -4.01 9.05
CA ARG A 181 -20.38 -2.84 8.75
C ARG A 181 -21.69 -3.23 8.06
N HIS A 182 -22.77 -3.10 8.81
CA HIS A 182 -24.13 -3.04 8.28
C HIS A 182 -24.41 -1.67 7.66
N ASN A 183 -25.11 -1.68 6.53
CA ASN A 183 -25.64 -0.50 5.83
C ASN A 183 -27.11 -0.74 5.51
#